data_AF-A0A7X8M4W7-F1
#
_entry.id   AF-A0A7X8M4W7-F1
#
_cell.length_a   1.000
_cell.length_b   1.000
_cell.length_c   1.000
_cell.angle_alpha   90.00
_cell.angle_beta   90.00
_cell.angle_gamma   90.00
#
_symmetry.space_group_name_H-M   'P 1'
#
loop_
_entity.id
_entity.type
_entity.pdbx_description
1 polymer ?
#
loop_
_entity_poly.entity_id
_entity_poly.type
_entity_poly.pdbx_seq_one_letter_code
_entity_poly.pdbx_strand_id
1 'polypeptide(L)' 'MIAFIDTEIEPVKGKVLDIGGIREDGGQFHSGVISEFVDFLKGTSFVCGHN' A
#
# COMPACT_ATOMS: atom_id res chain seq x y z
N MET A 1 3.18 1.55 14.71
CA MET A 1 3.85 1.43 13.40
C MET A 1 3.13 2.22 12.32
N ILE A 2 3.87 3.05 11.60
CA ILE A 2 3.36 3.83 10.46
C ILE A 2 3.78 3.15 9.15
N ALA A 3 2.85 3.02 8.21
CA ALA A 3 3.13 2.67 6.81
C ALA A 3 2.73 3.83 5.90
N PHE A 4 3.61 4.21 4.97
CA PHE A 4 3.32 5.18 3.92
C PHE A 4 3.04 4.42 2.63
N ILE A 5 1.87 4.66 2.03
CA ILE A 5 1.36 3.97 0.86
C ILE A 5 1.08 4.98 -0.25
N ASP A 6 1.40 4.58 -1.47
CA ASP A 6 1.06 5.25 -2.71
C ASP A 6 0.43 4.22 -3.67
N THR A 7 -0.53 4.63 -4.49
CA THR A 7 -1.27 3.71 -5.37
C THR A 7 -1.38 4.25 -6.78
N GLU A 8 -1.15 3.37 -7.75
CA GLU A 8 -1.39 3.64 -9.16
C GLU A 8 -2.76 3.09 -9.55
N ILE A 9 -3.67 3.98 -9.97
CA ILE A 9 -5.06 3.65 -10.27
C ILE A 9 -5.38 3.92 -11.74
N GLU A 10 -6.02 2.95 -12.39
CA GLU A 10 -6.56 3.15 -13.73
C GLU A 10 -7.75 4.13 -13.67
N PRO A 11 -7.74 5.23 -14.45
CA PRO A 11 -8.63 6.37 -14.23
C PRO A 11 -10.10 6.13 -14.60
N VAL A 12 -10.43 5.18 -15.48
CA VAL A 12 -11.80 4.99 -15.98
C VAL A 12 -12.60 4.03 -15.11
N LYS A 13 -12.02 2.90 -14.72
CA LYS A 13 -12.68 1.84 -13.95
C LYS A 13 -12.25 1.82 -12.48
N GLY A 14 -11.30 2.67 -12.09
CA GLY A 14 -10.79 2.70 -10.71
C GLY A 14 -10.04 1.44 -10.32
N LYS A 15 -9.48 0.72 -11.30
CA LYS A 15 -8.75 -0.53 -11.05
C LYS A 15 -7.39 -0.19 -10.44
N VAL A 16 -7.04 -0.82 -9.32
CA VAL A 16 -5.67 -0.79 -8.79
C VAL A 16 -4.73 -1.48 -9.77
N LEU A 17 -3.74 -0.74 -10.27
CA LEU A 17 -2.69 -1.24 -11.14
C LEU A 17 -1.49 -1.70 -10.32
N ASP A 18 -1.10 -0.90 -9.33
CA ASP A 18 -0.01 -1.19 -8.42
C ASP A 18 -0.18 -0.47 -7.08
N ILE A 19 0.47 -0.99 -6.05
CA ILE A 19 0.55 -0.38 -4.72
C ILE A 19 2.02 -0.39 -4.30
N GLY A 20 2.56 0.80 -4.02
CA GLY A 20 3.86 0.99 -3.42
C GLY A 20 3.73 1.33 -1.94
N GLY A 21 4.64 0.84 -1.10
CA GLY A 21 4.62 1.23 0.31
C GLY A 21 5.91 0.96 1.07
N ILE A 22 6.12 1.76 2.11
CA ILE A 22 7.20 1.60 3.09
C ILE A 22 6.65 1.64 4.51
N ARG A 23 7.19 0.80 5.39
CA ARG A 23 6.91 0.80 6.83
C ARG A 23 8.08 1.41 7.59
N GLU A 24 7.81 1.92 8.79
CA GLU A 24 8.83 2.48 9.67
C GLU A 24 9.96 1.49 10.03
N ASP A 25 9.68 0.18 9.96
CA ASP A 25 10.64 -0.90 10.21
C ASP A 25 11.47 -1.29 8.97
N GLY A 26 11.33 -0.55 7.88
CA GLY A 26 12.02 -0.81 6.62
C GLY A 26 11.35 -1.84 5.73
N GLY A 27 10.21 -2.41 6.14
CA GLY A 27 9.39 -3.27 5.27
C GLY A 27 8.93 -2.51 4.02
N GLN A 28 9.10 -3.12 2.84
CA GLN A 28 8.69 -2.55 1.57
C GLN A 28 7.63 -3.42 0.90
N PHE A 29 6.74 -2.78 0.16
CA PHE A 29 5.69 -3.44 -0.62
C PHE A 29 5.64 -2.84 -2.02
N HIS A 30 5.50 -3.72 -3.01
CA HIS A 30 5.29 -3.36 -4.41
C HIS A 30 4.57 -4.52 -5.11
N SER A 31 3.26 -4.39 -5.28
CA SER A 31 2.40 -5.40 -5.92
C SER A 31 0.99 -4.84 -6.13
N GLY A 32 0.32 -5.29 -7.19
CA GLY A 32 -1.11 -5.04 -7.41
C GLY A 32 -2.05 -6.04 -6.70
N VAL A 33 -1.51 -6.97 -5.90
CA VAL A 33 -2.30 -8.04 -5.24
C VAL A 33 -2.81 -7.59 -3.87
N ILE A 34 -4.13 -7.41 -3.76
CA ILE A 34 -4.78 -6.88 -2.55
C ILE A 34 -4.58 -7.77 -1.31
N SER A 35 -4.55 -9.09 -1.44
CA SER A 35 -4.31 -9.98 -0.29
C SER A 35 -2.90 -9.80 0.29
N GLU A 36 -1.89 -9.63 -0.57
CA GLU A 36 -0.52 -9.38 -0.15
C GLU A 36 -0.40 -8.01 0.53
N PHE A 37 -1.15 -7.01 0.05
CA PHE A 37 -1.21 -5.69 0.68
C PHE A 37 -1.82 -5.75 2.08
N VAL A 38 -2.92 -6.50 2.26
CA VAL A 38 -3.53 -6.71 3.59
C VAL A 38 -2.55 -7.41 4.53
N ASP A 39 -1.81 -8.40 4.04
CA ASP A 39 -0.78 -9.09 4.84
C ASP A 39 0.37 -8.15 5.21
N PHE A 40 0.82 -7.29 4.28
CA PHE A 40 1.87 -6.29 4.52
C PHE A 40 1.49 -5.29 5.62
N LEU A 41 0.22 -4.89 5.69
CA LEU A 41 -0.28 -3.95 6.71
C LEU A 41 -0.49 -4.58 8.10
N LYS A 42 -0.29 -5.89 8.27
CA LYS A 42 -0.43 -6.52 9.59
C LYS A 42 0.58 -5.93 10.59
N GLY A 43 0.05 -5.49 11.73
CA GLY A 43 0.83 -4.84 12.80
C GLY A 43 1.02 -3.34 12.62
N THR A 44 0.58 -2.77 11.49
CA THR A 44 0.58 -1.32 11.27
C THR A 44 -0.55 -0.66 12.08
N SER A 45 -0.22 0.43 12.78
CA SER A 45 -1.15 1.23 13.59
C SER A 45 -1.74 2.41 12.81
N PHE A 46 -0.96 2.95 11.87
CA PHE A 46 -1.35 4.08 11.03
C PHE A 46 -0.95 3.84 9.59
N VAL A 47 -1.88 4.06 8.68
CA VAL A 47 -1.63 4.09 7.24
C VAL A 47 -1.67 5.56 6.82
N CYS A 48 -0.61 6.01 6.16
CA CYS A 48 -0.40 7.36 5.68
C CYS A 48 -0.24 7.33 4.15
N GLY A 49 -0.60 8.42 3.50
CA GLY A 49 -0.50 8.56 2.06
C GLY A 49 -0.91 9.97 1.65
N HIS A 50 -0.81 10.26 0.35
CA HIS A 50 -1.30 11.51 -0.21
C HIS A 50 -2.19 11.21 -1.41
N ASN A 51 -3.49 11.46 -1.23
CA ASN A 51 -4.58 11.25 -2.18
C ASN A 51 -4.90 9.77 -2.46
#